data_AF-A0A0G1KZ87-F1
#
_entry.id   AF-A0A0G1KZ87-F1
#
_cell.length_a   1.000
_cell.length_b   1.000
_cell.length_c   1.000
_cell.angle_alpha   90.00
_cell.angle_beta   90.00
_cell.angle_gamma   90.00
#
_symmetry.space_group_name_H-M   'P 1'
#
loop_
_entity.id
_entity.type
_entity.pdbx_description
1 polymer ?
#
loop_
_entity_poly.entity_id
_entity_poly.type
_entity_poly.pdbx_seq_one_letter_code
_entity_poly.pdbx_strand_id
1 'polypeptide(L)'
;MKLREKVKNDLDRKFQKVLATPASFDFFIAIHDFIEYIETNASLSKNLLNPAKASPELRIPIKYGHLKQIYQGLEDADTDSKVDLGHTRCMVLVELNQIRNNNFSESNSFWKKREVFRKLTSEIYEQLNPKAV
;
A
#
# COMPACT_ATOMS: atom_id res chain seq x y z
N MET A 1 11.92 0.18 19.95
CA MET A 1 13.03 0.63 19.10
C MET A 1 12.62 1.94 18.44
N LYS A 2 13.39 3.01 18.63
CA LYS A 2 13.16 4.31 17.98
C LYS A 2 13.64 4.20 16.52
N LEU A 3 12.83 4.67 15.57
CA LEU A 3 13.24 4.70 14.16
C LEU A 3 14.40 5.67 13.98
N ARG A 4 15.32 5.35 13.07
CA ARG A 4 16.36 6.30 12.65
C ARG A 4 15.69 7.47 11.95
N GLU A 5 16.23 8.68 12.14
CA GLU A 5 15.65 9.90 11.60
C GLU A 5 15.49 9.87 10.08
N LYS A 6 16.50 9.34 9.37
CA LYS A 6 16.42 9.12 7.91
C LYS A 6 15.22 8.23 7.53
N VAL A 7 15.00 7.13 8.25
CA VAL A 7 13.89 6.20 7.98
C VAL A 7 12.55 6.89 8.18
N LYS A 8 12.44 7.73 9.21
CA LYS A 8 11.24 8.52 9.47
C LYS A 8 10.97 9.54 8.37
N ASN A 9 12.00 10.28 7.94
CA ASN A 9 11.87 11.32 6.90
C ASN A 9 11.51 10.71 5.54
N ASP A 10 12.13 9.60 5.17
CA ASP A 10 11.81 8.90 3.93
C ASP A 10 10.40 8.29 3.96
N LEU A 11 9.98 7.70 5.09
CA LEU A 11 8.62 7.22 5.29
C LEU A 11 7.60 8.36 5.15
N ASP A 12 7.85 9.50 5.79
CA ASP A 12 7.00 10.69 5.72
C ASP A 12 6.88 11.19 4.28
N ARG A 13 8.01 11.32 3.55
CA ARG A 13 7.99 11.73 2.15
C ARG A 13 7.13 10.82 1.28
N LYS A 14 7.23 9.49 1.45
CA LYS A 14 6.41 8.53 0.70
C LYS A 14 4.94 8.63 1.08
N PHE A 15 4.63 8.79 2.36
CA PHE A 15 3.27 9.01 2.84
C PHE A 15 2.64 10.30 2.28
N GLN A 16 3.35 11.43 2.34
CA GLN A 16 2.88 12.70 1.79
C GLN A 16 2.65 12.61 0.28
N LYS A 17 3.48 11.84 -0.45
CA LYS A 17 3.27 11.56 -1.87
C LYS A 17 1.91 10.88 -2.11
N VAL A 18 1.54 9.87 -1.33
CA VAL A 18 0.21 9.23 -1.43
C VAL A 18 -0.90 10.24 -1.20
N LEU A 19 -0.78 11.07 -0.16
CA LEU A 19 -1.80 12.06 0.19
C LEU A 19 -1.96 13.17 -0.85
N ALA A 20 -0.87 13.62 -1.46
CA ALA A 20 -0.89 14.68 -2.48
C ALA A 20 -1.34 14.18 -3.85
N THR A 21 -1.22 12.88 -4.15
CA THR A 21 -1.51 12.35 -5.48
C THR A 21 -3.04 12.31 -5.73
N PRO A 22 -3.53 12.98 -6.79
CA PRO A 22 -4.94 12.92 -7.19
C PRO A 22 -5.37 11.51 -7.64
N ALA A 23 -6.68 11.27 -7.66
CA ALA A 23 -7.25 10.02 -8.16
C ALA A 23 -6.85 9.79 -9.63
N SER A 24 -5.96 8.84 -9.86
CA SER A 24 -5.36 8.49 -11.15
C SER A 24 -4.61 7.17 -10.99
N PHE A 25 -4.03 6.63 -12.07
CA PHE A 25 -3.13 5.48 -11.94
C PHE A 25 -1.90 5.79 -11.05
N ASP A 26 -1.40 7.03 -11.09
CA ASP A 26 -0.25 7.47 -10.28
C ASP A 26 -0.51 7.35 -8.77
N PHE A 27 -1.76 7.41 -8.33
CA PHE A 27 -2.13 7.16 -6.93
C PHE A 27 -1.78 5.73 -6.49
N PHE A 28 -2.00 4.74 -7.36
CA PHE A 28 -1.67 3.34 -7.08
C PHE A 28 -0.16 3.12 -7.10
N ILE A 29 0.58 3.82 -7.98
CA ILE A 29 2.05 3.85 -7.96
C ILE A 29 2.56 4.46 -6.66
N ALA A 30 1.95 5.56 -6.18
CA ALA A 30 2.35 6.16 -4.90
C ALA A 30 2.14 5.20 -3.71
N ILE A 31 1.04 4.43 -3.71
CA ILE A 31 0.83 3.38 -2.70
C ILE A 31 1.90 2.29 -2.82
N HIS A 32 2.19 1.83 -4.04
CA HIS A 32 3.26 0.86 -4.29
C HIS A 32 4.59 1.32 -3.68
N ASP A 33 5.05 2.53 -4.02
CA ASP A 33 6.29 3.11 -3.49
C ASP A 33 6.31 3.17 -1.95
N PHE A 34 5.17 3.43 -1.33
CA PHE A 34 5.04 3.48 0.13
C PHE A 34 5.17 2.08 0.75
N ILE A 35 4.51 1.08 0.16
CA ILE A 35 4.57 -0.31 0.62
C ILE A 35 5.95 -0.91 0.38
N GLU A 36 6.54 -0.70 -0.79
CA GLU A 36 7.91 -1.11 -1.11
C GLU A 36 8.90 -0.57 -0.07
N TYR A 37 8.77 0.72 0.29
CA TYR A 37 9.62 1.30 1.32
C TYR A 37 9.45 0.62 2.69
N ILE A 38 8.24 0.25 3.08
CA ILE A 38 8.01 -0.50 4.32
C ILE A 38 8.68 -1.87 4.23
N GLU A 39 8.41 -2.64 3.19
CA GLU A 39 8.89 -4.02 3.00
C GLU A 39 10.42 -4.10 2.97
N THR A 40 11.08 -3.16 2.30
CA THR A 40 12.54 -3.07 2.20
C THR A 40 13.22 -2.60 3.49
N ASN A 41 12.47 -2.01 4.43
CA ASN A 41 12.98 -1.57 5.73
C ASN A 41 12.55 -2.52 6.84
N ALA A 42 13.40 -3.50 7.15
CA ALA A 42 13.11 -4.54 8.14
C ALA A 42 12.61 -4.02 9.51
N SER A 43 13.05 -2.83 9.95
CA SER A 43 12.55 -2.22 11.19
C SER A 43 11.09 -1.79 11.11
N LEU A 44 10.64 -1.30 9.94
CA LEU A 44 9.24 -0.91 9.72
C LEU A 44 8.36 -2.15 9.63
N SER A 45 8.71 -3.12 8.79
CA SER A 45 7.96 -4.38 8.65
C SER A 45 7.81 -5.10 10.00
N LYS A 46 8.90 -5.21 10.78
CA LYS A 46 8.86 -5.82 12.11
C LYS A 46 7.97 -5.05 13.08
N ASN A 47 8.01 -3.73 13.07
CA ASN A 47 7.16 -2.92 13.95
C ASN A 47 5.68 -3.00 13.57
N LEU A 48 5.37 -3.03 12.28
CA LEU A 48 4.00 -3.06 11.78
C LEU A 48 3.31 -4.40 12.10
N LEU A 49 4.04 -5.50 11.95
CA LEU A 49 3.54 -6.85 12.18
C LEU A 49 3.72 -7.32 13.63
N ASN A 50 4.21 -6.46 14.53
CA ASN A 50 4.41 -6.82 15.93
C ASN A 50 3.05 -6.96 16.64
N PRO A 51 2.66 -8.17 17.08
CA PRO A 51 1.38 -8.39 17.74
C PRO A 51 1.25 -7.61 19.05
N ALA A 52 2.36 -7.38 19.76
CA ALA A 52 2.38 -6.67 21.04
C ALA A 52 2.14 -5.16 20.91
N LYS A 53 2.21 -4.62 19.69
CA LYS A 53 1.95 -3.20 19.39
C LYS A 53 0.68 -2.98 18.57
N ALA A 54 0.07 -4.06 18.09
CA ALA A 54 -1.18 -3.97 17.34
C ALA A 54 -2.32 -3.80 18.35
N SER A 55 -2.99 -2.66 18.34
CA SER A 55 -4.31 -2.58 18.98
C SER A 55 -5.22 -3.62 18.31
N PRO A 56 -5.85 -4.55 19.06
CA PRO A 56 -6.74 -5.57 18.50
C PRO A 56 -7.86 -4.98 17.63
N GLU A 57 -8.29 -3.76 17.95
CA GLU A 57 -9.32 -3.01 17.23
C GLU A 57 -8.85 -2.50 15.86
N LEU A 58 -7.55 -2.24 15.71
CA LEU A 58 -7.03 -1.62 14.49
C LEU A 58 -6.86 -2.62 13.33
N ARG A 59 -6.82 -3.95 13.58
CA ARG A 59 -6.68 -5.00 12.55
C ARG A 59 -5.63 -4.67 11.46
N ILE A 60 -4.50 -4.11 11.89
CA ILE A 60 -3.43 -3.60 11.02
C ILE A 60 -2.95 -4.61 9.96
N PRO A 61 -2.75 -5.91 10.27
CA PRO A 61 -2.32 -6.87 9.25
C PRO A 61 -3.30 -7.02 8.08
N ILE A 62 -4.61 -6.97 8.35
CA ILE A 62 -5.65 -7.07 7.31
C ILE A 62 -5.64 -5.83 6.44
N LYS A 63 -5.59 -4.65 7.07
CA LYS A 63 -5.52 -3.35 6.40
C LYS A 63 -4.28 -3.23 5.52
N TYR A 64 -3.13 -3.63 6.05
CA TYR A 64 -1.89 -3.68 5.32
C TYR A 64 -1.97 -4.67 4.14
N GLY A 65 -2.61 -5.82 4.34
CA GLY A 65 -2.89 -6.80 3.28
C GLY A 65 -3.63 -6.20 2.09
N HIS A 66 -4.60 -5.31 2.31
CA HIS A 66 -5.30 -4.61 1.22
C HIS A 66 -4.37 -3.71 0.40
N LEU A 67 -3.43 -2.99 1.04
CA LEU A 67 -2.44 -2.19 0.33
C LEU A 67 -1.40 -3.07 -0.37
N LYS A 68 -1.03 -4.20 0.23
CA LYS A 68 -0.13 -5.19 -0.41
C LYS A 68 -0.71 -5.79 -1.68
N GLN A 69 -2.04 -5.85 -1.85
CA GLN A 69 -2.64 -6.29 -3.11
C GLN A 69 -2.29 -5.34 -4.26
N ILE A 70 -2.22 -4.02 -4.00
CA ILE A 70 -1.80 -3.03 -5.00
C ILE A 70 -0.32 -3.23 -5.33
N TYR A 71 0.52 -3.36 -4.29
CA TYR A 71 1.95 -3.64 -4.46
C TYR A 71 2.18 -4.88 -5.33
N GLN A 72 1.61 -6.03 -4.94
CA GLN A 72 1.76 -7.28 -5.68
C GLN A 72 1.19 -7.19 -7.10
N GLY A 73 0.05 -6.51 -7.28
CA GLY A 73 -0.57 -6.35 -8.59
C GLY A 73 0.28 -5.55 -9.57
N LEU A 74 1.03 -4.56 -9.09
CA LEU A 74 1.95 -3.78 -9.92
C LEU A 74 3.24 -4.56 -10.22
N GLU A 75 3.79 -5.27 -9.24
CA GLU A 75 4.92 -6.20 -9.46
C GLU A 75 4.58 -7.27 -10.50
N ASP A 76 3.36 -7.81 -10.45
CA ASP A 76 2.86 -8.81 -11.40
C ASP A 76 2.65 -8.21 -12.80
N ALA A 77 2.34 -6.92 -12.91
CA ALA A 77 2.14 -6.23 -14.18
C ALA A 77 3.44 -6.01 -14.95
N ASP A 78 4.53 -5.81 -14.23
CA ASP A 78 5.85 -5.55 -14.81
C ASP A 78 6.66 -6.84 -15.02
N THR A 79 6.13 -8.00 -14.60
CA THR A 79 6.77 -9.30 -14.81
C THR A 79 6.20 -10.00 -16.05
N ASP A 80 7.05 -10.28 -17.07
CA ASP A 80 6.73 -11.05 -18.30
C ASP A 80 6.51 -12.56 -18.05
N SER A 81 6.17 -12.92 -16.82
CA SER A 81 6.12 -14.29 -16.33
C SER A 81 4.88 -15.02 -16.85
N LYS A 82 5.09 -16.08 -17.62
CA LYS A 82 4.04 -17.06 -18.03
C LYS A 82 3.56 -17.96 -16.86
N VAL A 83 3.88 -17.61 -15.62
CA VAL A 83 3.46 -18.37 -14.43
C VAL A 83 1.99 -18.08 -14.14
N ASP A 84 1.23 -19.13 -13.85
CA ASP A 84 -0.13 -18.99 -13.35
C ASP A 84 -0.12 -18.29 -11.98
N LEU A 85 -0.61 -17.06 -11.95
CA LEU A 85 -0.68 -16.23 -10.74
C LEU A 85 -1.85 -16.63 -9.83
N GLY A 86 -2.75 -17.49 -10.31
CA GLY A 86 -4.02 -17.81 -9.68
C GLY A 86 -5.08 -16.71 -9.88
N HIS A 87 -6.36 -17.11 -9.80
CA HIS A 87 -7.50 -16.26 -10.15
C HIS A 87 -7.48 -14.89 -9.47
N THR A 88 -7.21 -14.83 -8.16
CA THR A 88 -7.23 -13.58 -7.40
C THR A 88 -6.19 -12.58 -7.90
N ARG A 89 -4.95 -13.00 -8.15
CA ARG A 89 -3.87 -12.10 -8.61
C ARG A 89 -4.10 -11.66 -10.04
N CYS A 90 -4.59 -12.56 -10.90
CA CYS A 90 -5.02 -12.20 -12.26
C CYS A 90 -6.11 -11.12 -12.25
N MET A 91 -7.11 -11.22 -11.38
CA MET A 91 -8.17 -10.21 -11.27
C MET A 91 -7.64 -8.85 -10.82
N VAL A 92 -6.74 -8.82 -9.84
CA VAL A 92 -6.08 -7.58 -9.40
C VAL A 92 -5.32 -6.93 -10.54
N LEU A 93 -4.52 -7.72 -11.27
CA LEU A 93 -3.75 -7.24 -12.42
C LEU A 93 -4.66 -6.64 -13.50
N VAL A 94 -5.76 -7.33 -13.83
CA VAL A 94 -6.74 -6.85 -14.82
C VAL A 94 -7.33 -5.51 -14.37
N GLU A 95 -7.77 -5.39 -13.12
CA GLU A 95 -8.38 -4.16 -12.62
C GLU A 95 -7.40 -2.98 -12.59
N LEU A 96 -6.14 -3.20 -12.21
CA LEU A 96 -5.11 -2.16 -12.23
C LEU A 96 -4.74 -1.74 -13.66
N ASN A 97 -4.66 -2.69 -14.59
CA ASN A 97 -4.40 -2.40 -16.01
C ASN A 97 -5.54 -1.64 -16.68
N GLN A 98 -6.79 -1.90 -16.30
CA GLN A 98 -7.93 -1.09 -16.74
C GLN A 98 -7.76 0.37 -16.30
N ILE A 99 -7.33 0.61 -15.07
CA ILE A 99 -7.05 1.96 -14.57
C ILE A 99 -5.88 2.60 -15.34
N ARG A 100 -4.77 1.86 -15.51
CA ARG A 100 -3.58 2.31 -16.27
C ARG A 100 -3.93 2.76 -17.68
N ASN A 101 -4.81 2.02 -18.36
CA ASN A 101 -5.21 2.26 -19.74
C ASN A 101 -6.42 3.20 -19.87
N ASN A 102 -6.88 3.82 -18.77
CA ASN A 102 -8.07 4.67 -18.72
C ASN A 102 -9.34 3.98 -19.28
N ASN A 103 -9.42 2.66 -19.16
CA ASN A 103 -10.51 1.80 -19.62
C ASN A 103 -11.20 1.14 -18.42
N PHE A 104 -11.62 1.95 -17.47
CA PHE A 104 -12.29 1.51 -16.24
C PHE A 104 -13.58 2.29 -16.03
N SER A 105 -14.49 1.71 -15.25
CA SER A 105 -15.71 2.36 -14.79
C SER A 105 -15.62 2.63 -13.29
N GLU A 106 -16.58 3.40 -12.76
CA GLU A 106 -16.72 3.59 -11.30
C GLU A 106 -17.02 2.29 -10.53
N SER A 107 -17.31 1.18 -11.22
CA SER A 107 -17.49 -0.13 -10.61
C SER A 107 -16.19 -0.92 -10.43
N ASN A 108 -15.06 -0.49 -11.02
CA ASN A 108 -13.76 -1.12 -10.80
C ASN A 108 -13.42 -1.12 -9.30
N SER A 109 -13.03 -2.27 -8.75
CA SER A 109 -12.98 -2.45 -7.30
C SER A 109 -11.89 -1.60 -6.64
N PHE A 110 -10.75 -1.41 -7.31
CA PHE A 110 -9.66 -0.57 -6.84
C PHE A 110 -10.01 0.91 -6.97
N TRP A 111 -10.56 1.32 -8.11
CA TRP A 111 -10.97 2.70 -8.33
C TRP A 111 -12.00 3.16 -7.30
N LYS A 112 -13.02 2.33 -7.05
CA LYS A 112 -14.08 2.59 -6.07
C LYS A 112 -13.54 2.72 -4.64
N LYS A 113 -12.46 1.98 -4.32
CA LYS A 113 -11.85 1.94 -2.98
C LYS A 113 -10.69 2.92 -2.80
N ARG A 114 -10.39 3.80 -3.77
CA ARG A 114 -9.26 4.75 -3.70
C ARG A 114 -9.19 5.55 -2.39
N GLU A 115 -10.32 6.09 -1.92
CA GLU A 115 -10.37 6.84 -0.66
C GLU A 115 -10.21 5.93 0.57
N VAL A 116 -10.67 4.68 0.47
CA VAL A 116 -10.40 3.67 1.50
C VAL A 116 -8.90 3.42 1.57
N PHE A 117 -8.22 3.22 0.44
CA PHE A 117 -6.77 3.02 0.44
C PHE A 117 -5.99 4.23 0.97
N ARG A 118 -6.44 5.45 0.66
CA ARG A 118 -5.88 6.68 1.25
C ARG A 118 -5.98 6.66 2.76
N LYS A 119 -7.15 6.33 3.30
CA LYS A 119 -7.37 6.18 4.76
C LYS A 119 -6.50 5.08 5.37
N LEU A 120 -6.44 3.90 4.73
CA LEU A 120 -5.60 2.80 5.20
C LEU A 120 -4.12 3.21 5.25
N THR A 121 -3.63 3.95 4.25
CA THR A 121 -2.25 4.46 4.23
C THR A 121 -1.97 5.33 5.46
N SER A 122 -2.89 6.23 5.82
CA SER A 122 -2.76 7.04 7.05
C SER A 122 -2.71 6.20 8.31
N GLU A 123 -3.58 5.20 8.44
CA GLU A 123 -3.61 4.32 9.62
C GLU A 123 -2.33 3.49 9.75
N ILE A 124 -1.76 3.01 8.62
CA ILE A 124 -0.46 2.31 8.61
C ILE A 124 0.67 3.27 8.98
N TYR A 125 0.66 4.49 8.43
CA TYR A 125 1.67 5.49 8.76
C TYR A 125 1.66 5.86 10.24
N GLU A 126 0.49 6.10 10.83
CA GLU A 126 0.34 6.42 12.26
C GLU A 126 0.85 5.29 13.16
N GLN A 127 0.61 4.03 12.77
CA GLN A 127 1.14 2.87 13.49
C GLN A 127 2.67 2.79 13.44
N LEU A 128 3.27 3.16 12.30
CA LEU A 128 4.73 3.15 12.10
C LEU A 128 5.43 4.34 12.73
N ASN A 129 4.77 5.49 12.77
CA ASN A 129 5.27 6.74 13.32
C ASN A 129 4.27 7.30 14.35
N PRO A 130 4.09 6.61 15.50
CA PRO A 130 3.21 7.11 16.54
C PRO A 130 3.72 8.48 16.98
N LYS A 131 2.84 9.48 16.96
CA LYS A 131 3.15 10.76 17.62
C LYS A 131 3.46 10.42 19.07
N ALA A 132 4.67 10.77 19.51
CA ALA A 132 4.97 10.77 20.93
C ALA A 132 4.01 11.78 21.56
N VAL A 133 2.99 11.28 22.25
CA VAL A 133 2.19 12.07 23.18
C VAL A 133 3.05 12.34 24.40
#